data_AF-A0A109WDM1-F1
#
_entry.id   AF-A0A109WDM1-F1
#
_cell.length_a   1.000
_cell.length_b   1.000
_cell.length_c   1.000
_cell.angle_alpha   90.00
_cell.angle_beta   90.00
_cell.angle_gamma   90.00
#
_symmetry.space_group_name_H-M   'P 1'
#
loop_
_entity.id
_entity.type
_entity.pdbx_description
1 polymer ?
#
loop_
_entity_poly.entity_id
_entity_poly.type
_entity_poly.pdbx_seq_one_letter_code
_entity_poly.pdbx_strand_id
1 'polypeptide(L)'
;MLNIQELIDAAKIKPTESKSAFNGKTRYGLGTLVPNGEFLLMAFTKLDENGRGYLTYEDYLGCLEKLWEQIDIYHGTDDVYITILGSKITRFDMELTQQQLLDIMISSYRLSPKKMQSQYTLHIICKKCEGFSLNNIFGAD
;
A
#
# COMPACT_ATOMS: atom_id res chain seq x y z
N MET A 1 -3.65 -23.09 -6.74
CA MET A 1 -3.90 -21.73 -7.27
C MET A 1 -4.43 -20.90 -6.10
N LEU A 2 -3.98 -19.66 -5.93
CA LEU A 2 -4.47 -18.79 -4.85
C LEU A 2 -5.98 -18.52 -5.03
N ASN A 3 -6.80 -18.91 -4.06
CA ASN A 3 -8.23 -18.60 -4.07
C ASN A 3 -8.48 -17.27 -3.35
N ILE A 4 -8.47 -16.18 -4.11
CA ILE A 4 -8.65 -14.82 -3.56
C ILE A 4 -10.05 -14.66 -2.94
N GLN A 5 -11.08 -15.33 -3.46
CA GLN A 5 -12.44 -15.20 -2.93
C GLN A 5 -12.56 -15.78 -1.52
N GLU A 6 -11.95 -16.94 -1.28
CA GLU A 6 -11.92 -17.54 0.07
C GLU A 6 -11.25 -16.62 1.10
N LEU A 7 -10.15 -15.94 0.71
CA LEU A 7 -9.47 -14.97 1.60
C LEU A 7 -10.35 -13.78 1.94
N ILE A 8 -11.08 -13.26 0.95
CA ILE A 8 -11.99 -12.11 1.12
C ILE A 8 -13.17 -12.50 2.01
N ASP A 9 -13.73 -13.69 1.80
CA ASP A 9 -14.86 -14.22 2.59
C ASP A 9 -14.43 -14.47 4.05
N ALA A 10 -13.25 -15.07 4.25
CA ALA A 10 -12.68 -15.28 5.59
C ALA A 10 -12.42 -13.97 6.34
N ALA A 11 -11.92 -12.95 5.63
CA ALA A 11 -11.72 -11.60 6.16
C ALA A 11 -13.03 -10.79 6.28
N LYS A 12 -14.18 -11.34 5.85
CA LYS A 12 -15.50 -10.70 5.86
C LYS A 12 -15.51 -9.35 5.14
N ILE A 13 -14.70 -9.21 4.10
CA ILE A 13 -14.59 -7.98 3.33
C ILE A 13 -15.77 -7.88 2.38
N LYS A 14 -16.45 -6.74 2.43
CA LYS A 14 -17.54 -6.44 1.50
C LYS A 14 -17.01 -5.69 0.28
N PRO A 15 -17.49 -6.02 -0.93
CA PRO A 15 -17.19 -5.23 -2.11
C PRO A 15 -17.79 -3.83 -1.98
N THR A 16 -17.23 -2.88 -2.73
CA THR A 16 -17.87 -1.56 -2.86
C THR A 16 -19.13 -1.68 -3.72
N GLU A 17 -20.09 -0.78 -3.51
CA GLU A 17 -21.32 -0.73 -4.31
C GLU A 17 -21.03 -0.49 -5.81
N SER A 18 -20.06 0.39 -6.08
CA SER A 18 -19.61 0.72 -7.42
C SER A 18 -18.69 -0.35 -8.00
N LYS A 19 -18.73 -0.51 -9.32
CA LYS A 19 -17.87 -1.43 -10.07
C LYS A 19 -16.58 -0.74 -10.53
N SER A 20 -15.59 -1.55 -10.89
CA SER A 20 -14.37 -1.09 -11.57
C SER A 20 -14.73 -0.46 -12.92
N ALA A 21 -14.14 0.70 -13.25
CA ALA A 21 -14.28 1.28 -14.59
C ALA A 21 -13.67 0.34 -15.63
N PHE A 22 -12.61 -0.38 -15.26
CA PHE A 22 -12.10 -1.49 -16.07
C PHE A 22 -13.06 -2.69 -16.02
N ASN A 23 -13.73 -2.98 -17.14
CA ASN A 23 -14.56 -4.17 -17.37
C ASN A 23 -15.71 -4.41 -16.37
N GLY A 24 -16.14 -3.41 -15.60
CA GLY A 24 -17.29 -3.54 -14.69
C GLY A 24 -17.11 -4.58 -13.57
N LYS A 25 -15.86 -4.98 -13.29
CA LYS A 25 -15.58 -6.03 -12.31
C LYS A 25 -15.90 -5.57 -10.88
N THR A 26 -16.23 -6.54 -10.02
CA THR A 26 -16.31 -6.30 -8.57
C THR A 26 -14.98 -5.72 -8.07
N ARG A 27 -15.07 -4.69 -7.22
CA ARG A 27 -13.91 -4.03 -6.62
C ARG A 27 -14.11 -3.89 -5.11
N TYR A 28 -13.00 -3.64 -4.43
CA TYR A 28 -12.94 -3.48 -2.99
C TYR A 28 -12.42 -2.09 -2.66
N GLY A 29 -12.71 -1.61 -1.45
CA GLY A 29 -12.30 -0.27 -1.02
C GLY A 29 -10.78 -0.12 -1.09
N LEU A 30 -10.30 1.05 -1.46
CA LEU A 30 -8.86 1.33 -1.47
C LEU A 30 -8.22 1.07 -0.11
N GLY A 31 -7.01 0.51 -0.12
CA GLY A 31 -6.25 0.13 1.08
C GLY A 31 -6.81 -1.09 1.83
N THR A 32 -7.89 -1.71 1.34
CA THR A 32 -8.38 -2.98 1.91
C THR A 32 -7.30 -4.05 1.80
N LEU A 33 -7.05 -4.77 2.89
CA LEU A 33 -5.99 -5.77 2.99
C LEU A 33 -6.56 -7.13 3.40
N VAL A 34 -6.02 -8.19 2.82
CA VAL A 34 -6.26 -9.57 3.27
C VAL A 34 -4.94 -10.28 3.56
N PRO A 35 -4.82 -10.99 4.69
CA PRO A 35 -3.69 -11.85 4.95
C PRO A 35 -3.73 -13.08 4.02
N ASN A 36 -2.56 -13.53 3.60
CA ASN A 36 -2.34 -14.71 2.77
C ASN A 36 -1.02 -15.38 3.17
N GLY A 37 -1.05 -16.17 4.23
CA GLY A 37 0.16 -16.73 4.83
C GLY A 37 1.07 -15.61 5.32
N GLU A 38 2.30 -15.56 4.81
CA GLU A 38 3.31 -14.53 5.14
C GLU A 38 3.14 -13.22 4.34
N PHE A 39 2.09 -13.12 3.51
CA PHE A 39 1.85 -11.97 2.66
C PHE A 39 0.60 -11.20 3.05
N LEU A 40 0.61 -9.89 2.80
CA LEU A 40 -0.58 -9.05 2.78
C LEU A 40 -0.94 -8.67 1.35
N LEU A 41 -2.18 -8.91 0.95
CA LEU A 41 -2.69 -8.52 -0.37
C LEU A 41 -3.53 -7.25 -0.24
N MET A 42 -3.14 -6.17 -0.91
CA MET A 42 -3.82 -4.87 -0.83
C MET A 42 -4.59 -4.53 -2.11
N ALA A 43 -5.81 -4.02 -1.96
CA ALA A 43 -6.51 -3.28 -3.00
C ALA A 43 -5.93 -1.85 -3.11
N PHE A 44 -4.77 -1.71 -3.76
CA PHE A 44 -3.99 -0.47 -3.72
C PHE A 44 -4.43 0.62 -4.70
N THR A 45 -5.13 0.31 -5.80
CA THR A 45 -5.46 1.31 -6.83
C THR A 45 -6.83 1.09 -7.48
N LYS A 46 -7.42 2.18 -7.98
CA LYS A 46 -8.60 2.14 -8.85
C LYS A 46 -8.11 1.98 -10.29
N LEU A 47 -8.79 1.17 -11.08
CA LEU A 47 -8.46 1.01 -12.50
C LEU A 47 -9.36 1.93 -13.34
N ASP A 48 -8.75 2.66 -14.27
CA ASP A 48 -9.46 3.40 -15.32
C ASP A 48 -10.04 2.44 -16.38
N GLU A 49 -10.74 2.99 -17.37
CA GLU A 49 -11.35 2.22 -18.46
C GLU A 49 -10.33 1.40 -19.28
N ASN A 50 -9.06 1.79 -19.25
CA ASN A 50 -7.95 1.11 -19.94
C ASN A 50 -7.19 0.13 -19.04
N GLY A 51 -7.63 -0.08 -17.79
CA GLY A 51 -6.98 -0.98 -16.84
C GLY A 51 -5.71 -0.39 -16.21
N ARG A 52 -5.54 0.93 -16.26
CA ARG A 52 -4.40 1.63 -15.67
C ARG A 52 -4.73 2.02 -14.23
N GLY A 53 -3.78 1.84 -13.33
CA GLY A 53 -3.92 2.26 -11.94
C GLY A 53 -3.89 3.78 -11.80
N TYR A 54 -4.85 4.32 -11.06
CA TYR A 54 -4.96 5.73 -10.71
C TYR A 54 -5.25 5.91 -9.23
N LEU A 55 -4.62 6.90 -8.61
CA LEU A 55 -4.85 7.34 -7.24
C LEU A 55 -4.82 8.86 -7.19
N THR A 56 -5.66 9.46 -6.34
CA THR A 56 -5.38 10.82 -5.86
C THR A 56 -4.31 10.79 -4.77
N TYR A 57 -3.71 11.93 -4.48
CA TYR A 57 -2.83 12.07 -3.31
C TYR A 57 -3.54 11.64 -2.00
N GLU A 58 -4.80 12.03 -1.84
CA GLU A 58 -5.62 11.64 -0.67
C GLU A 58 -5.90 10.13 -0.63
N ASP A 59 -6.21 9.51 -1.78
CA ASP A 59 -6.38 8.07 -1.89
C ASP A 59 -5.11 7.32 -1.44
N TYR A 60 -3.93 7.84 -1.80
CA TYR A 60 -2.64 7.27 -1.41
C TYR A 60 -2.40 7.35 0.09
N LEU A 61 -2.62 8.52 0.71
CA LEU A 61 -2.52 8.68 2.16
C LEU A 61 -3.47 7.72 2.90
N GLY A 62 -4.72 7.60 2.44
CA GLY A 62 -5.68 6.67 3.03
C GLY A 62 -5.28 5.20 2.86
N CYS A 63 -4.58 4.84 1.77
CA CYS A 63 -4.01 3.49 1.62
C CYS A 63 -2.88 3.24 2.63
N LEU A 64 -2.01 4.23 2.86
CA LEU A 64 -0.90 4.11 3.82
C LEU A 64 -1.40 4.03 5.25
N GLU A 65 -2.42 4.82 5.63
CA GLU A 65 -3.05 4.74 6.95
C GLU A 65 -3.56 3.31 7.25
N LYS A 66 -4.32 2.74 6.31
CA LYS A 66 -4.83 1.37 6.41
C LYS A 66 -3.70 0.34 6.44
N LEU A 67 -2.65 0.54 5.64
CA LEU A 67 -1.48 -0.34 5.66
C LEU A 67 -0.87 -0.44 7.05
N TRP A 68 -0.64 0.70 7.72
CA TRP A 68 -0.02 0.73 9.04
C TRP A 68 -0.91 0.09 10.10
N GLU A 69 -2.23 0.29 10.02
CA GLU A 69 -3.18 -0.40 10.89
C GLU A 69 -3.12 -1.92 10.74
N GLN A 70 -3.06 -2.42 9.50
CA GLN A 70 -3.10 -3.86 9.25
C GLN A 70 -1.74 -4.53 9.51
N ILE A 71 -0.63 -3.81 9.30
CA ILE A 71 0.69 -4.26 9.75
C ILE A 71 0.68 -4.42 11.27
N ASP A 72 0.20 -3.41 12.02
CA ASP A 72 0.07 -3.48 13.48
C ASP A 72 -0.77 -4.71 13.94
N ILE A 73 -1.88 -4.99 13.24
CA ILE A 73 -2.78 -6.11 13.59
C ILE A 73 -2.20 -7.49 13.26
N TYR A 74 -1.65 -7.69 12.05
CA TYR A 74 -1.31 -9.03 11.54
C TYR A 74 0.17 -9.36 11.59
N HIS A 75 1.04 -8.36 11.50
CA HIS A 75 2.49 -8.54 11.37
C HIS A 75 3.27 -7.59 12.29
N GLY A 76 2.63 -7.06 13.34
CA GLY A 76 3.30 -6.25 14.35
C GLY A 76 4.34 -7.06 15.12
N THR A 77 4.30 -8.38 14.99
CA THR A 77 5.20 -9.36 15.60
C THR A 77 6.10 -10.09 14.60
N ASP A 78 6.33 -9.52 13.41
CA ASP A 78 7.25 -10.07 12.40
C ASP A 78 7.98 -8.94 11.67
N ASP A 79 9.14 -9.21 11.06
CA ASP A 79 9.75 -8.25 10.13
C ASP A 79 8.88 -8.10 8.89
N VAL A 80 8.63 -6.85 8.47
CA VAL A 80 7.76 -6.55 7.32
C VAL A 80 8.58 -5.96 6.19
N TYR A 81 8.47 -6.57 5.02
CA TYR A 81 9.16 -6.13 3.81
C TYR A 81 8.17 -5.49 2.85
N ILE A 82 8.42 -4.23 2.47
CA ILE A 82 7.55 -3.48 1.57
C ILE A 82 8.35 -2.77 0.49
N THR A 83 7.74 -2.63 -0.69
CA THR A 83 8.29 -1.78 -1.76
C THR A 83 7.75 -0.37 -1.67
N ILE A 84 8.39 0.60 -2.34
CA ILE A 84 7.82 1.94 -2.50
C ILE A 84 6.54 1.82 -3.33
N LEU A 85 5.40 2.02 -2.66
CA LEU A 85 4.10 1.85 -3.28
C LEU A 85 3.82 2.98 -4.28
N GLY A 86 3.26 2.61 -5.43
CA GLY A 86 2.88 3.56 -6.48
C GLY A 86 4.00 4.06 -7.39
N SER A 87 5.27 3.73 -7.14
CA SER A 87 6.41 4.33 -7.86
C SER A 87 6.63 3.85 -9.31
N LYS A 88 5.72 3.07 -9.87
CA LYS A 88 5.91 2.40 -11.18
C LYS A 88 4.75 2.66 -12.13
N ILE A 89 3.72 1.81 -12.06
CA ILE A 89 2.64 1.77 -13.05
C ILE A 89 1.39 2.54 -12.61
N THR A 90 1.40 3.06 -11.38
CA THR A 90 0.32 3.86 -10.80
C THR A 90 0.48 5.31 -11.21
N ARG A 91 -0.62 5.92 -11.65
CA ARG A 91 -0.68 7.36 -11.97
C ARG A 91 -1.33 8.10 -10.81
N PHE A 92 -0.86 9.32 -10.60
CA PHE A 92 -1.38 10.21 -9.58
C PHE A 92 -2.07 11.42 -10.22
N ASP A 93 -2.92 12.10 -9.46
CA ASP A 93 -3.49 13.40 -9.81
C ASP A 93 -2.47 14.56 -9.76
N MET A 94 -1.27 14.28 -9.25
CA MET A 94 -0.12 15.17 -9.24
C MET A 94 1.17 14.39 -9.57
N GLU A 95 2.18 15.09 -10.09
CA GLU A 95 3.48 14.47 -10.36
C GLU A 95 4.23 14.20 -9.05
N LEU A 96 4.50 12.92 -8.78
CA LEU A 96 5.26 12.45 -7.62
C LEU A 96 6.44 11.61 -8.08
N THR A 97 7.65 12.04 -7.71
CA THR A 97 8.86 11.25 -7.90
C THR A 97 8.89 10.06 -6.95
N GLN A 98 9.66 9.02 -7.28
CA GLN A 98 9.89 7.89 -6.39
C GLN A 98 10.44 8.31 -5.01
N GLN A 99 11.26 9.36 -4.96
CA GLN A 99 11.79 9.91 -3.70
C GLN A 99 10.66 10.53 -2.86
N GLN A 100 9.79 11.35 -3.47
CA GLN A 100 8.65 11.92 -2.76
C GLN A 100 7.69 10.85 -2.25
N LEU A 101 7.44 9.79 -3.03
CA LEU A 101 6.62 8.65 -2.57
C LEU A 101 7.23 7.95 -1.35
N LEU A 102 8.56 7.79 -1.33
CA LEU A 102 9.28 7.26 -0.17
C LEU A 102 9.14 8.20 1.04
N ASP A 103 9.37 9.50 0.86
CA ASP A 103 9.28 10.49 1.93
C ASP A 103 7.87 10.54 2.53
N ILE A 104 6.83 10.49 1.70
CA ILE A 104 5.43 10.41 2.14
C ILE A 104 5.19 9.11 2.91
N MET A 105 5.66 7.96 2.39
CA MET A 105 5.48 6.67 3.05
C MET A 105 6.11 6.66 4.45
N ILE A 106 7.36 7.12 4.58
CA ILE A 106 8.07 7.23 5.86
C ILE A 106 7.38 8.22 6.80
N SER A 107 7.01 9.40 6.28
CA SER A 107 6.34 10.44 7.08
C SER A 107 4.98 9.97 7.61
N SER A 108 4.20 9.29 6.77
CA SER A 108 2.91 8.72 7.18
C SER A 108 3.09 7.66 8.26
N TYR A 109 4.11 6.80 8.15
CA TYR A 109 4.40 5.82 9.19
C TYR A 109 4.82 6.52 10.48
N ARG A 110 5.73 7.50 10.42
CA ARG A 110 6.21 8.28 11.58
C ARG A 110 5.04 8.92 12.35
N LEU A 111 4.07 9.51 11.65
CA LEU A 111 2.89 10.16 12.24
C LEU A 111 1.82 9.16 12.73
N SER A 112 1.78 7.95 12.17
CA SER A 112 0.82 6.93 12.58
C SER A 112 1.06 6.49 14.03
N PRO A 113 0.01 6.35 14.86
CA PRO A 113 0.12 5.71 16.18
C PRO A 113 0.25 4.18 16.08
N LYS A 114 0.00 3.60 14.90
CA LYS A 114 0.09 2.16 14.62
C LYS A 114 1.53 1.81 14.27
N LYS A 115 2.20 1.05 15.13
CA LYS A 115 3.64 0.77 15.04
C LYS A 115 3.91 -0.71 15.19
N MET A 116 4.95 -1.18 14.54
CA MET A 116 5.50 -2.50 14.80
C MET A 116 6.03 -2.57 16.24
N GLN A 117 5.99 -3.77 16.85
CA GLN A 117 6.61 -3.97 18.16
C GLN A 117 8.13 -3.76 18.04
N SER A 118 8.75 -3.25 19.10
CA SER A 118 10.12 -2.71 19.08
C SER A 118 11.21 -3.70 18.65
N GLN A 119 10.93 -5.01 18.70
CA GLN A 119 11.87 -6.06 18.31
C GLN A 119 11.81 -6.41 16.81
N TYR A 120 10.84 -5.86 16.06
CA TYR A 120 10.65 -6.10 14.64
C TYR A 120 10.84 -4.84 13.81
N THR A 121 11.23 -5.03 12.55
CA THR A 121 11.68 -3.95 11.66
C THR A 121 10.84 -3.87 10.39
N LEU A 122 10.50 -2.64 10.00
CA LEU A 122 9.95 -2.34 8.68
C LEU A 122 11.10 -2.14 7.69
N HIS A 123 11.20 -3.03 6.71
CA HIS A 123 12.20 -2.97 5.66
C HIS A 123 11.59 -2.44 4.36
N ILE A 124 12.09 -1.31 3.87
CA ILE A 124 11.73 -0.77 2.55
C ILE A 124 12.75 -1.27 1.52
N ILE A 125 12.29 -2.05 0.55
CA ILE A 125 13.12 -2.62 -0.52
C ILE A 125 12.76 -1.99 -1.87
N CYS A 126 13.77 -1.55 -2.61
CA CYS A 126 13.59 -1.09 -3.99
C CYS A 126 14.79 -1.45 -4.87
N LYS A 127 14.58 -1.45 -6.19
CA LYS A 127 15.67 -1.59 -7.15
C LYS A 127 16.49 -0.29 -7.15
N LYS A 128 17.83 -0.42 -7.17
CA LYS A 128 18.72 0.73 -7.38
C LYS A 128 18.38 1.44 -8.68
N CYS A 129 18.28 2.76 -8.62
CA CYS A 129 17.98 3.64 -9.75
C CYS A 129 18.78 4.94 -9.58
N GLU A 130 19.10 5.60 -10.69
CA GLU A 130 19.76 6.91 -10.66
C GLU A 130 18.79 7.99 -10.15
N GLY A 131 19.30 8.97 -9.40
CA GLY A 131 18.49 10.08 -8.87
C GLY A 131 17.60 9.74 -7.67
N PHE A 132 17.74 8.55 -7.09
CA PHE A 132 16.98 8.10 -5.92
C PHE A 132 17.90 7.49 -4.86
N SER A 133 17.60 7.71 -3.57
CA SER A 133 18.38 7.17 -2.46
C SER A 133 17.50 6.83 -1.26
N LEU A 134 17.61 5.59 -0.78
CA LEU A 134 16.98 5.17 0.49
C LEU A 134 17.57 5.89 1.70
N ASN A 135 18.75 6.50 1.57
CA ASN A 135 19.41 7.21 2.66
C ASN A 135 19.07 8.71 2.68
N ASN A 136 18.46 9.24 1.63
CA ASN A 136 18.09 10.64 1.54
C ASN A 136 16.67 10.83 2.06
N ILE A 137 16.44 10.50 3.33
CA ILE A 137 15.11 10.57 3.93
C ILE A 137 14.92 11.97 4.52
N PHE A 138 13.84 12.63 4.11
CA PHE A 138 13.49 13.94 4.66
C PHE A 138 13.34 13.88 6.19
N GLY A 139 14.10 14.72 6.91
CA GLY A 139 14.07 14.78 8.39
C GLY A 139 14.63 13.53 9.07
N ALA A 140 15.58 12.82 8.46
CA ALA A 140 16.50 11.95 9.16
C ALA A 140 17.85 12.68 9.25
N ASP A 141 18.21 13.10 10.46
CA ASP A 141 19.56 13.62 10.77
C ASP A 141 20.55 12.46 10.93
#